data_AF-A0A8T8XH34-F1
#
_entry.id   AF-A0A8T8XH34-F1
#
_cell.length_a   1.000
_cell.length_b   1.000
_cell.length_c   1.000
_cell.angle_alpha   90.00
_cell.angle_beta   90.00
_cell.angle_gamma   90.00
#
_symmetry.space_group_name_H-M   'P 1'
#
loop_
_entity.id
_entity.type
_entity.pdbx_description
1 polymer ?
#
loop_
_entity_poly.entity_id
_entity_poly.type
_entity_poly.pdbx_seq_one_letter_code
_entity_poly.pdbx_strand_id
1 'polypeptide(L)'
;MVIEAPKPPTLRRSCQACARGKRRCDQRWPRCSRCQARRIDCEYVNMPLTVNASSSTTSLAKARSLVHTTTPSSSITQANISRPRKPRPYTTTTPTIPPPLPPLEITKGYSPTVISFLISGMRQYPLTFASSLKTHFIHPDLWPSASTPPPPLQDIYSLCKHYSTSLFSPSHHQRKEIQSLLHQKSRSLHRHLARASTFPDLLASAQALLLIQCILLLSPPLDPSDPTATHQQDTEYQESISEMLLNLGHRLWVQAPVQLPATLSPRRAWLFAESVRRTIIVGFMLRSVYSLRTRNYSVRTPFVDALPFDVRTGLWDAADEEPGIDTGFGAGNELWGSSEGAMVSLHGYSGMLEQGQVHGIGAFAGLILAACRGKRVADVARGFPTPPPASLVVEV
;
A
#
# COMPACT_ATOMS: atom_id res chain seq x y z
N MET A 1 15.60 30.37 -30.18
CA MET A 1 14.33 29.68 -30.48
C MET A 1 13.76 29.17 -29.17
N VAL A 2 12.67 29.77 -28.69
CA VAL A 2 11.99 29.31 -27.46
C VAL A 2 11.15 28.09 -27.84
N ILE A 3 11.48 26.94 -27.27
CA ILE A 3 10.68 25.72 -27.41
C ILE A 3 9.50 25.86 -26.45
N GLU A 4 8.29 26.08 -26.98
CA GLU A 4 7.05 26.08 -26.20
C GLU A 4 6.84 24.70 -25.58
N ALA A 5 6.74 24.65 -24.25
CA ALA A 5 6.32 23.45 -23.54
C ALA A 5 4.89 23.05 -23.93
N PRO A 6 4.59 21.74 -24.13
CA PRO A 6 3.26 21.29 -24.48
C PRO A 6 2.28 21.64 -23.36
N LYS A 7 1.20 22.37 -23.71
CA LYS A 7 0.15 22.76 -22.77
C LYS A 7 -0.47 21.51 -22.12
N PRO A 8 -0.65 21.49 -20.79
CA PRO A 8 -1.24 20.35 -20.10
C PRO A 8 -2.64 20.06 -20.66
N PRO A 9 -2.98 18.79 -20.90
CA PRO A 9 -4.27 18.43 -21.47
C PRO A 9 -5.37 18.82 -20.49
N THR A 10 -6.16 19.84 -20.84
CA THR A 10 -7.35 20.17 -20.08
C THR A 10 -8.42 19.12 -20.37
N LEU A 11 -8.98 18.51 -19.32
CA LEU A 11 -10.07 17.54 -19.41
C LEU A 11 -11.29 18.21 -20.05
N ARG A 12 -11.41 18.04 -21.37
CA ARG A 12 -12.47 18.63 -22.16
C ARG A 12 -13.80 17.94 -21.87
N ARG A 13 -14.78 18.71 -21.38
CA ARG A 13 -16.13 18.21 -21.07
C ARG A 13 -17.12 18.28 -22.24
N SER A 14 -16.81 19.02 -23.32
CA SER A 14 -17.66 19.13 -24.51
C SER A 14 -17.44 17.98 -25.50
N CYS A 15 -18.52 17.51 -26.15
CA CYS A 15 -18.39 16.55 -27.27
C CYS A 15 -17.66 17.16 -28.46
N GLN A 16 -17.02 16.32 -29.30
CA GLN A 16 -16.17 16.72 -30.44
C GLN A 16 -16.89 17.61 -31.47
N ALA A 17 -18.18 17.41 -31.72
CA ALA A 17 -18.93 18.24 -32.67
C ALA A 17 -19.25 19.64 -32.13
N CYS A 18 -19.58 19.77 -30.84
CA CYS A 18 -19.81 21.07 -30.21
C CYS A 18 -18.50 21.84 -30.02
N ALA A 19 -17.48 21.11 -29.63
CA ALA A 19 -16.09 21.49 -29.61
C ALA A 19 -15.59 22.15 -30.91
N ARG A 20 -15.61 21.41 -32.03
CA ARG A 20 -15.16 21.90 -33.35
C ARG A 20 -16.04 23.06 -33.83
N GLY A 21 -17.35 22.99 -33.57
CA GLY A 21 -18.30 24.03 -33.93
C GLY A 21 -18.30 25.27 -33.03
N LYS A 22 -17.44 25.34 -32.00
CA LYS A 22 -17.40 26.41 -30.99
C LYS A 22 -18.79 26.72 -30.40
N ARG A 23 -19.59 25.68 -30.13
CA ARG A 23 -20.94 25.81 -29.53
C ARG A 23 -20.97 25.23 -28.13
N ARG A 24 -21.93 25.73 -27.32
CA ARG A 24 -22.21 25.18 -25.99
C ARG A 24 -22.69 23.73 -26.11
N CYS A 25 -22.10 22.85 -25.30
CA CYS A 25 -22.52 21.45 -25.14
C CYS A 25 -23.22 21.34 -23.78
N ASP A 26 -24.44 20.79 -23.77
CA ASP A 26 -25.22 20.52 -22.55
C ASP A 26 -24.84 19.17 -21.91
N GLN A 27 -23.86 18.46 -22.46
CA GLN A 27 -23.23 17.27 -21.87
C GLN A 27 -24.19 16.10 -21.59
N ARG A 28 -25.37 16.07 -22.23
CA ARG A 28 -26.28 14.92 -22.14
C ARG A 28 -25.69 13.70 -22.83
N TRP A 29 -25.91 12.54 -22.22
CA TRP A 29 -25.45 11.25 -22.70
C TRP A 29 -26.65 10.41 -23.18
N PRO A 30 -26.56 9.65 -24.30
CA PRO A 30 -25.39 9.41 -25.15
C PRO A 30 -25.10 10.51 -26.18
N ARG A 31 -26.03 11.45 -26.41
CA ARG A 31 -25.84 12.58 -27.33
C ARG A 31 -26.33 13.88 -26.70
N CYS A 32 -25.62 14.97 -26.94
CA CYS A 32 -26.00 16.31 -26.49
C CYS A 32 -27.23 16.82 -27.28
N SER A 33 -28.07 17.69 -26.68
CA SER A 33 -29.35 18.10 -27.30
C SER A 33 -29.16 18.73 -28.68
N ARG A 34 -28.08 19.50 -28.87
CA ARG A 34 -27.74 20.09 -30.17
C ARG A 34 -27.42 19.04 -31.22
N CYS A 35 -26.58 18.07 -30.89
CA CYS A 35 -26.15 17.05 -31.84
C CYS A 35 -27.30 16.07 -32.15
N GLN A 36 -28.19 15.82 -31.19
CA GLN A 36 -29.44 15.11 -31.42
C GLN A 36 -30.35 15.87 -32.38
N ALA A 37 -30.65 17.14 -32.10
CA ALA A 37 -31.55 17.96 -32.93
C ALA A 37 -31.01 18.16 -34.35
N ARG A 38 -29.70 18.35 -34.50
CA ARG A 38 -29.05 18.54 -35.80
C ARG A 38 -28.63 17.24 -36.49
N ARG A 39 -28.88 16.09 -35.85
CA ARG A 39 -28.45 14.76 -36.33
C ARG A 39 -26.96 14.68 -36.71
N ILE A 40 -26.10 15.40 -35.99
CA ILE A 40 -24.63 15.41 -36.19
C ILE A 40 -24.01 14.42 -35.20
N ASP A 41 -22.94 13.74 -35.59
CA ASP A 41 -22.26 12.77 -34.73
C ASP A 41 -21.74 13.38 -33.41
N CYS A 42 -22.00 12.72 -32.30
CA CYS A 42 -21.80 13.25 -30.95
C CYS A 42 -20.89 12.34 -30.14
N GLU A 43 -19.60 12.51 -30.35
CA GLU A 43 -18.58 11.72 -29.67
C GLU A 43 -17.95 12.51 -28.51
N TYR A 44 -17.82 11.87 -27.34
CA TYR A 44 -17.09 12.42 -26.21
C TYR A 44 -15.69 11.81 -26.15
N VAL A 45 -14.66 12.66 -25.99
CA VAL A 45 -13.23 12.24 -26.00
C VAL A 45 -12.92 11.22 -24.88
N ASN A 46 -13.64 11.27 -23.77
CA ASN A 46 -13.46 10.37 -22.63
C ASN A 46 -14.54 9.30 -22.58
N MET A 47 -14.98 8.75 -23.72
CA MET A 47 -15.90 7.61 -23.70
C MET A 47 -15.18 6.43 -23.04
N PRO A 48 -15.69 5.87 -21.93
CA PRO A 48 -15.08 4.70 -21.33
C PRO A 48 -15.07 3.58 -22.38
N LEU A 49 -13.91 2.94 -22.56
CA LEU A 49 -13.77 1.76 -23.41
C LEU A 49 -14.74 0.70 -22.87
N THR A 50 -15.92 0.60 -23.48
CA THR A 50 -16.79 -0.53 -23.24
C THR A 50 -16.04 -1.75 -23.72
N VAL A 51 -15.85 -2.71 -22.81
CA VAL A 51 -15.22 -4.00 -23.11
C VAL A 51 -16.14 -4.71 -24.09
N ASN A 52 -15.90 -4.48 -25.37
CA ASN A 52 -16.19 -5.29 -26.55
C ASN A 52 -15.87 -4.46 -27.80
N ALA A 53 -14.58 -4.27 -28.05
CA ALA A 53 -14.07 -3.89 -29.35
C ALA A 53 -12.93 -4.84 -29.71
N SER A 54 -13.30 -6.07 -30.08
CA SER A 54 -12.48 -6.86 -30.98
C SER A 54 -12.47 -6.16 -32.34
N SER A 55 -11.27 -5.72 -32.71
CA SER A 55 -10.69 -5.66 -34.05
C SER A 55 -11.63 -5.45 -35.25
N SER A 56 -11.43 -4.38 -36.02
CA SER A 56 -10.96 -4.49 -37.43
C SER A 56 -10.85 -3.13 -38.12
N THR A 57 -9.70 -2.94 -38.73
CA THR A 57 -9.30 -1.94 -39.71
C THR A 57 -10.06 -2.08 -41.05
N THR A 58 -10.30 -0.93 -41.69
CA THR A 58 -10.38 -0.67 -43.15
C THR A 58 -11.66 -1.00 -43.96
N SER A 59 -12.13 0.06 -44.64
CA SER A 59 -12.82 0.15 -45.96
C SER A 59 -14.25 -0.39 -46.19
N LEU A 60 -15.10 0.56 -46.65
CA LEU A 60 -16.16 0.48 -47.69
C LEU A 60 -16.80 -0.89 -48.00
N ALA A 61 -18.12 -1.00 -47.81
CA ALA A 61 -19.12 -1.18 -48.89
C ALA A 61 -20.54 -1.53 -48.35
N LYS A 62 -21.48 -0.61 -48.65
CA LYS A 62 -22.86 -0.80 -49.14
C LYS A 62 -23.50 -2.22 -49.16
N ALA A 63 -24.63 -2.40 -48.46
CA ALA A 63 -25.93 -2.96 -48.92
C ALA A 63 -26.89 -3.07 -47.72
N ARG A 64 -28.09 -2.44 -47.70
CA ARG A 64 -29.41 -2.97 -48.17
C ARG A 64 -29.69 -4.38 -47.57
N SER A 65 -30.80 -4.71 -46.92
CA SER A 65 -32.20 -4.27 -47.03
C SER A 65 -33.05 -5.13 -46.07
N LEU A 66 -34.17 -4.60 -45.52
CA LEU A 66 -35.48 -5.30 -45.29
C LEU A 66 -35.49 -6.46 -44.24
N VAL A 67 -36.51 -6.79 -43.42
CA VAL A 67 -37.97 -6.56 -43.44
C VAL A 67 -38.61 -7.07 -42.12
N HIS A 68 -39.80 -6.51 -41.79
CA HIS A 68 -40.96 -6.96 -40.98
C HIS A 68 -40.84 -7.62 -39.58
N THR A 69 -41.50 -7.09 -38.52
CA THR A 69 -42.91 -7.33 -38.04
C THR A 69 -43.07 -8.76 -37.47
N THR A 70 -43.51 -9.02 -36.24
CA THR A 70 -44.82 -8.74 -35.63
C THR A 70 -44.78 -9.07 -34.13
N THR A 71 -45.40 -8.20 -33.32
CA THR A 71 -45.94 -8.50 -31.99
C THR A 71 -47.23 -9.33 -32.09
N PRO A 72 -47.57 -10.16 -31.09
CA PRO A 72 -48.96 -10.53 -30.84
C PRO A 72 -49.52 -9.72 -29.66
N SER A 73 -50.65 -9.07 -29.89
CA SER A 73 -51.60 -8.62 -28.86
C SER A 73 -52.92 -9.35 -29.04
N SER A 74 -53.56 -9.72 -27.94
CA SER A 74 -55.01 -9.83 -27.70
C SER A 74 -55.16 -10.18 -26.20
N SER A 75 -56.08 -9.64 -25.41
CA SER A 75 -57.44 -9.21 -25.72
C SER A 75 -58.01 -8.25 -24.67
N ILE A 76 -59.02 -7.50 -25.13
CA ILE A 76 -59.76 -6.37 -24.57
C ILE A 76 -60.89 -6.84 -23.65
N THR A 77 -61.21 -6.05 -22.60
CA THR A 77 -62.62 -5.76 -22.26
C THR A 77 -62.81 -4.42 -21.52
N GLN A 78 -63.58 -3.57 -22.22
CA GLN A 78 -64.61 -2.63 -21.75
C GLN A 78 -64.26 -1.33 -21.01
N ALA A 79 -64.87 -0.29 -21.57
CA ALA A 79 -64.80 1.11 -21.21
C ALA A 79 -65.73 1.44 -20.04
N ASN A 80 -65.34 2.42 -19.23
CA ASN A 80 -66.27 3.27 -18.51
C ASN A 80 -65.79 4.72 -18.56
N ILE A 81 -66.69 5.59 -19.02
CA ILE A 81 -66.54 7.04 -19.16
C ILE A 81 -66.56 7.66 -17.77
N SER A 82 -65.57 8.50 -17.41
CA SER A 82 -65.79 9.81 -16.74
C SER A 82 -64.51 10.50 -16.24
N ARG A 83 -64.44 11.81 -16.55
CA ARG A 83 -63.78 12.93 -15.84
C ARG A 83 -62.39 13.40 -16.32
N PRO A 84 -62.20 14.73 -16.57
CA PRO A 84 -60.93 15.27 -17.03
C PRO A 84 -59.90 15.28 -15.88
N ARG A 85 -58.82 14.51 -16.06
CA ARG A 85 -57.72 14.45 -15.09
C ARG A 85 -56.74 15.58 -15.43
N LYS A 86 -56.55 16.51 -14.48
CA LYS A 86 -55.59 17.64 -14.54
C LYS A 86 -54.20 17.16 -15.02
N PRO A 87 -53.44 18.00 -15.75
CA PRO A 87 -52.11 17.63 -16.23
C PRO A 87 -51.20 17.30 -15.05
N ARG A 88 -50.62 16.09 -15.05
CA ARG A 88 -49.55 15.71 -14.12
C ARG A 88 -48.35 16.63 -14.38
N PRO A 89 -47.80 17.31 -13.37
CA PRO A 89 -46.52 17.99 -13.55
C PRO A 89 -45.45 16.93 -13.86
N TYR A 90 -44.67 17.18 -14.90
CA TYR A 90 -43.47 16.41 -15.22
C TYR A 90 -42.58 16.38 -13.97
N THR A 91 -42.50 15.23 -13.29
CA THR A 91 -41.42 14.98 -12.35
C THR A 91 -40.17 14.82 -13.18
N THR A 92 -39.40 15.90 -13.30
CA THR A 92 -38.02 15.88 -13.79
C THR A 92 -37.25 14.92 -12.90
N THR A 93 -37.12 13.66 -13.31
CA THR A 93 -36.26 12.70 -12.63
C THR A 93 -34.84 13.18 -12.89
N THR A 94 -34.26 13.87 -11.92
CA THR A 94 -32.82 14.11 -11.87
C THR A 94 -32.15 12.75 -11.99
N PRO A 95 -31.18 12.56 -12.93
CA PRO A 95 -30.43 11.33 -12.99
C PRO A 95 -29.62 11.22 -11.69
N THR A 96 -30.10 10.40 -10.77
CA THR A 96 -29.40 10.07 -9.53
C THR A 96 -28.18 9.26 -9.93
N ILE A 97 -26.99 9.81 -9.65
CA ILE A 97 -25.75 9.04 -9.75
C ILE A 97 -25.91 7.87 -8.77
N PRO A 98 -25.81 6.60 -9.22
CA PRO A 98 -25.81 5.48 -8.30
C PRO A 98 -24.75 5.74 -7.21
N PRO A 99 -25.02 5.39 -5.95
CA PRO A 99 -23.99 5.48 -4.92
C PRO A 99 -22.72 4.78 -5.44
N PRO A 100 -21.52 5.33 -5.18
CA PRO A 100 -20.29 4.70 -5.62
C PRO A 100 -20.31 3.24 -5.15
N LEU A 101 -20.00 2.32 -6.07
CA LEU A 101 -19.77 0.93 -5.70
C LEU A 101 -18.78 0.92 -4.51
N PRO A 102 -18.97 0.05 -3.51
CA PRO A 102 -17.97 -0.12 -2.47
C PRO A 102 -16.61 -0.31 -3.14
N PRO A 103 -15.51 0.23 -2.56
CA PRO A 103 -14.19 0.16 -3.17
C PRO A 103 -13.94 -1.26 -3.66
N LEU A 104 -13.52 -1.42 -4.91
CA LEU A 104 -13.16 -2.73 -5.45
C LEU A 104 -11.98 -3.29 -4.62
N GLU A 105 -12.29 -4.16 -3.67
CA GLU A 105 -11.30 -4.82 -2.83
C GLU A 105 -10.69 -5.97 -3.62
N ILE A 106 -9.45 -5.80 -4.05
CA ILE A 106 -8.67 -6.88 -4.64
C ILE A 106 -8.12 -7.71 -3.48
N THR A 107 -8.77 -8.84 -3.21
CA THR A 107 -8.32 -9.77 -2.16
C THR A 107 -7.15 -10.62 -2.67
N LYS A 108 -6.26 -10.96 -1.74
CA LYS A 108 -5.15 -11.90 -1.95
C LYS A 108 -5.12 -12.90 -0.78
N GLY A 109 -4.97 -14.18 -1.12
CA GLY A 109 -4.79 -15.27 -0.15
C GLY A 109 -3.40 -15.90 -0.31
N TYR A 110 -2.81 -16.36 0.80
CA TYR A 110 -1.48 -16.96 0.83
C TYR A 110 -1.52 -18.36 1.43
N SER A 111 -0.50 -19.18 1.14
CA SER A 111 -0.36 -20.48 1.77
C SER A 111 -0.09 -20.36 3.28
N PRO A 112 -0.52 -21.33 4.11
CA PRO A 112 -0.26 -21.31 5.56
C PRO A 112 1.23 -21.15 5.90
N THR A 113 2.12 -21.73 5.09
CA THR A 113 3.56 -21.61 5.26
C THR A 113 4.05 -20.17 5.11
N VAL A 114 3.53 -19.43 4.13
CA VAL A 114 3.88 -18.02 3.92
C VAL A 114 3.31 -17.14 5.03
N ILE A 115 2.07 -17.41 5.46
CA ILE A 115 1.45 -16.71 6.58
C ILE A 115 2.28 -16.92 7.87
N SER A 116 2.67 -18.16 8.15
CA SER A 116 3.52 -18.49 9.30
C SER A 116 4.89 -17.81 9.24
N PHE A 117 5.52 -17.78 8.06
CA PHE A 117 6.77 -17.07 7.84
C PHE A 117 6.64 -15.57 8.16
N LEU A 118 5.58 -14.93 7.65
CA LEU A 118 5.32 -13.51 7.90
C LEU A 118 5.06 -13.22 9.39
N ILE A 119 4.20 -14.02 10.05
CA ILE A 119 3.93 -13.89 11.49
C ILE A 119 5.23 -14.02 12.29
N SER A 120 6.05 -15.02 11.95
CA SER A 120 7.33 -15.28 12.62
C SER A 120 8.29 -14.10 12.44
N GLY A 121 8.42 -13.58 11.23
CA GLY A 121 9.28 -12.41 10.96
C GLY A 121 8.82 -11.15 11.69
N MET A 122 7.53 -10.87 11.73
CA MET A 122 7.00 -9.68 12.42
C MET A 122 7.12 -9.78 13.95
N ARG A 123 7.01 -10.99 14.51
CA ARG A 123 7.23 -11.25 15.94
C ARG A 123 8.68 -11.00 16.38
N GLN A 124 9.64 -11.00 15.46
CA GLN A 124 11.03 -10.71 15.80
C GLN A 124 11.30 -9.23 16.06
N TYR A 125 10.51 -8.30 15.50
CA TYR A 125 10.79 -6.87 15.62
C TYR A 125 10.90 -6.35 17.06
N PRO A 126 9.98 -6.69 17.99
CA PRO A 126 10.12 -6.29 19.38
C PRO A 126 11.37 -6.90 20.05
N LEU A 127 11.73 -8.13 19.69
CA LEU A 127 12.87 -8.84 20.27
C LEU A 127 14.20 -8.26 19.80
N THR A 128 14.35 -8.01 18.49
CA THR A 128 15.55 -7.37 17.93
C THR A 128 15.69 -5.94 18.42
N PHE A 129 14.58 -5.22 18.59
CA PHE A 129 14.60 -3.88 19.16
C PHE A 129 15.07 -3.88 20.62
N ALA A 130 14.60 -4.85 21.43
CA ALA A 130 15.03 -5.00 22.83
C ALA A 130 16.53 -5.26 22.98
N SER A 131 17.15 -5.97 22.02
CA SER A 131 18.57 -6.29 22.05
C SER A 131 19.47 -5.20 21.47
N SER A 132 19.03 -4.50 20.41
CA SER A 132 19.93 -3.69 19.58
C SER A 132 19.44 -2.27 19.26
N LEU A 133 18.24 -1.87 19.71
CA LEU A 133 17.56 -0.63 19.28
C LEU A 133 17.38 -0.50 17.76
N LYS A 134 17.61 -1.58 17.01
CA LYS A 134 17.55 -1.64 15.56
C LYS A 134 16.52 -2.65 15.10
N THR A 135 15.80 -2.29 14.04
CA THR A 135 14.89 -3.17 13.30
C THR A 135 15.03 -2.89 11.82
N HIS A 136 14.22 -3.52 10.97
CA HIS A 136 14.17 -3.18 9.55
C HIS A 136 13.59 -1.79 9.28
N PHE A 137 12.94 -1.14 10.25
CA PHE A 137 12.27 0.17 10.06
C PHE A 137 12.65 1.22 11.11
N ILE A 138 13.52 0.86 12.07
CA ILE A 138 14.09 1.74 13.09
C ILE A 138 15.60 1.57 13.05
N HIS A 139 16.33 2.67 12.86
CA HIS A 139 17.80 2.68 12.87
C HIS A 139 18.33 3.53 14.03
N PRO A 140 19.30 3.07 14.84
CA PRO A 140 19.83 3.84 15.96
C PRO A 140 20.52 5.15 15.51
N ASP A 141 21.29 5.10 14.42
CA ASP A 141 22.03 6.26 13.86
C ASP A 141 21.14 7.38 13.29
N LEU A 142 19.81 7.15 13.23
CA LEU A 142 18.86 8.20 12.87
C LEU A 142 18.84 9.32 13.91
N TRP A 143 19.12 8.99 15.16
CA TRP A 143 19.01 9.89 16.29
C TRP A 143 20.36 10.51 16.65
N PRO A 144 20.39 11.74 17.20
CA PRO A 144 21.65 12.41 17.55
C PRO A 144 22.58 11.58 18.43
N SER A 145 22.00 10.73 19.29
CA SER A 145 22.72 9.74 20.08
C SER A 145 22.12 8.37 19.84
N ALA A 146 22.95 7.44 19.35
CA ALA A 146 22.54 6.07 19.04
C ALA A 146 22.05 5.30 20.29
N SER A 147 22.53 5.66 21.48
CA SER A 147 22.15 5.02 22.75
C SER A 147 20.98 5.69 23.47
N THR A 148 20.59 6.90 23.06
CA THR A 148 19.48 7.66 23.66
C THR A 148 18.47 8.07 22.59
N PRO A 149 17.58 7.15 22.17
CA PRO A 149 16.55 7.45 21.17
C PRO A 149 15.50 8.43 21.75
N PRO A 150 14.58 8.98 20.93
CA PRO A 150 13.50 9.84 21.41
C PRO A 150 12.61 9.17 22.47
N PRO A 151 11.92 9.95 23.33
CA PRO A 151 11.12 9.42 24.43
C PRO A 151 10.12 8.31 24.05
N PRO A 152 9.36 8.39 22.93
CA PRO A 152 8.48 7.30 22.53
C PRO A 152 9.20 5.97 22.30
N LEU A 153 10.44 6.02 21.80
CA LEU A 153 11.27 4.85 21.55
C LEU A 153 11.99 4.34 22.80
N GLN A 154 12.32 5.21 23.77
CA GLN A 154 12.86 4.79 25.08
C GLN A 154 11.81 4.00 25.89
N ASP A 155 10.58 4.51 25.92
CA ASP A 155 9.46 3.88 26.62
C ASP A 155 9.19 2.47 26.08
N ILE A 156 9.08 2.33 24.75
CA ILE A 156 8.81 1.04 24.12
C ILE A 156 10.01 0.10 24.21
N TYR A 157 11.25 0.59 24.23
CA TYR A 157 12.44 -0.24 24.43
C TYR A 157 12.38 -1.01 25.75
N SER A 158 12.00 -0.32 26.84
CA SER A 158 11.85 -0.92 28.16
C SER A 158 10.75 -2.00 28.17
N LEU A 159 9.62 -1.72 27.50
CA LEU A 159 8.53 -2.69 27.34
C LEU A 159 8.91 -3.89 26.46
N CYS A 160 9.67 -3.68 25.39
CA CYS A 160 10.18 -4.77 24.54
C CYS A 160 11.14 -5.67 25.31
N LYS A 161 11.99 -5.12 26.20
CA LYS A 161 12.82 -5.92 27.12
C LYS A 161 11.98 -6.75 28.08
N HIS A 162 10.98 -6.14 28.72
CA HIS A 162 10.10 -6.85 29.65
C HIS A 162 9.28 -7.94 28.93
N TYR A 163 8.79 -7.65 27.72
CA TYR A 163 8.15 -8.64 26.87
C TYR A 163 9.08 -9.83 26.59
N SER A 164 10.33 -9.55 26.18
CA SER A 164 11.32 -10.58 25.87
C SER A 164 11.59 -11.52 27.05
N THR A 165 11.71 -10.98 28.27
CA THR A 165 11.88 -11.82 29.48
C THR A 165 10.62 -12.61 29.83
N SER A 166 9.43 -12.01 29.65
CA SER A 166 8.15 -12.68 29.92
C SER A 166 7.84 -13.87 29.01
N LEU A 167 8.44 -13.92 27.81
CA LEU A 167 8.24 -15.04 26.89
C LEU A 167 8.72 -16.36 27.50
N PHE A 168 9.76 -16.31 28.34
CA PHE A 168 10.34 -17.46 29.02
C PHE A 168 9.72 -17.74 30.40
N SER A 169 8.97 -16.79 30.95
CA SER A 169 8.32 -16.94 32.26
C SER A 169 7.10 -17.88 32.15
N PRO A 170 6.88 -18.82 33.07
CA PRO A 170 5.65 -19.62 33.11
C PRO A 170 4.45 -18.85 33.71
N SER A 171 4.66 -17.67 34.31
CA SER A 171 3.62 -16.93 35.03
C SER A 171 2.59 -16.29 34.07
N HIS A 172 1.32 -16.74 34.16
CA HIS A 172 0.20 -16.14 33.44
C HIS A 172 -0.05 -14.69 33.86
N HIS A 173 0.12 -14.39 35.16
CA HIS A 173 -0.01 -13.04 35.72
C HIS A 173 0.93 -12.05 35.03
N GLN A 174 2.20 -12.40 34.87
CA GLN A 174 3.19 -11.52 34.25
C GLN A 174 2.88 -11.23 32.78
N ARG A 175 2.40 -12.24 32.02
CA ARG A 175 1.95 -12.04 30.63
C ARG A 175 0.77 -11.08 30.55
N LYS A 176 -0.23 -11.25 31.43
CA LYS A 176 -1.41 -10.39 31.50
C LYS A 176 -1.05 -8.95 31.89
N GLU A 177 -0.13 -8.78 32.84
CA GLU A 177 0.38 -7.48 33.26
C GLU A 177 1.03 -6.73 32.09
N ILE A 178 1.96 -7.38 31.38
CA ILE A 178 2.62 -6.78 30.21
C ILE A 178 1.62 -6.43 29.11
N GLN A 179 0.65 -7.31 28.84
CA GLN A 179 -0.40 -7.03 27.87
C GLN A 179 -1.23 -5.81 28.26
N SER A 180 -1.56 -5.65 29.55
CA SER A 180 -2.28 -4.47 30.04
C SER A 180 -1.48 -3.18 29.85
N LEU A 181 -0.17 -3.22 30.14
CA LEU A 181 0.75 -2.09 29.96
C LEU A 181 0.87 -1.72 28.47
N LEU A 182 0.97 -2.72 27.58
CA LEU A 182 1.00 -2.52 26.13
C LEU A 182 -0.29 -1.88 25.61
N HIS A 183 -1.47 -2.33 26.04
CA HIS A 183 -2.73 -1.69 25.67
C HIS A 183 -2.81 -0.25 26.18
N GLN A 184 -2.38 0.02 27.41
CA GLN A 184 -2.34 1.38 27.97
C GLN A 184 -1.44 2.29 27.14
N LYS A 185 -0.20 1.86 26.87
CA LYS A 185 0.76 2.64 26.07
C LYS A 185 0.33 2.78 24.62
N SER A 186 -0.29 1.77 24.01
CA SER A 186 -0.91 1.86 22.68
C SER A 186 -1.91 3.01 22.59
N ARG A 187 -2.82 3.12 23.57
CA ARG A 187 -3.83 4.19 23.60
C ARG A 187 -3.18 5.56 23.81
N SER A 188 -2.17 5.63 24.68
CA SER A 188 -1.41 6.87 24.93
C SER A 188 -0.69 7.35 23.67
N LEU A 189 0.07 6.49 23.00
CA LEU A 189 0.78 6.82 21.76
C LEU A 189 -0.18 7.18 20.62
N HIS A 190 -1.32 6.49 20.51
CA HIS A 190 -2.31 6.84 19.49
C HIS A 190 -2.86 8.27 19.69
N ARG A 191 -3.11 8.69 20.93
CA ARG A 191 -3.49 10.08 21.25
C ARG A 191 -2.33 11.07 21.04
N HIS A 192 -1.10 10.65 21.29
CA HIS A 192 0.10 11.47 21.08
C HIS A 192 0.33 11.73 19.59
N LEU A 193 0.22 10.69 18.76
CA LEU A 193 0.30 10.79 17.31
C LEU A 193 -0.62 11.90 16.80
N ALA A 194 -1.89 11.95 17.22
CA ALA A 194 -2.83 13.01 16.84
C ALA A 194 -2.32 14.44 17.10
N ARG A 195 -1.45 14.62 18.10
CA ARG A 195 -0.92 15.92 18.57
C ARG A 195 0.56 16.16 18.23
N ALA A 196 1.24 15.22 17.59
CA ALA A 196 2.65 15.35 17.27
C ALA A 196 2.91 16.65 16.48
N SER A 197 3.76 17.52 17.03
CA SER A 197 4.06 18.85 16.47
C SER A 197 5.22 18.83 15.48
N THR A 198 6.08 17.82 15.55
CA THR A 198 7.21 17.63 14.65
C THR A 198 7.14 16.28 13.97
N PHE A 199 7.64 16.20 12.74
CA PHE A 199 7.65 14.94 12.01
C PHE A 199 8.55 13.86 12.63
N PRO A 200 9.76 14.17 13.18
CA PRO A 200 10.54 13.17 13.90
C PRO A 200 9.80 12.56 15.10
N ASP A 201 9.05 13.36 15.85
CA ASP A 201 8.20 12.88 16.96
C ASP A 201 7.05 12.00 16.46
N LEU A 202 6.40 12.39 15.35
CA LEU A 202 5.40 11.56 14.67
C LEU A 202 5.99 10.21 14.26
N LEU A 203 7.17 10.18 13.63
CA LEU A 203 7.85 8.97 13.18
C LEU A 203 8.23 8.07 14.36
N ALA A 204 8.86 8.62 15.40
CA ALA A 204 9.24 7.86 16.60
C ALA A 204 8.02 7.25 17.30
N SER A 205 6.94 8.03 17.42
CA SER A 205 5.67 7.56 17.99
C SER A 205 5.01 6.48 17.12
N ALA A 206 5.08 6.61 15.80
CA ALA A 206 4.55 5.62 14.86
C ALA A 206 5.32 4.30 14.95
N GLN A 207 6.65 4.38 14.98
CA GLN A 207 7.54 3.23 15.13
C GLN A 207 7.30 2.50 16.47
N ALA A 208 7.19 3.25 17.57
CA ALA A 208 6.84 2.69 18.87
C ALA A 208 5.48 1.99 18.87
N LEU A 209 4.46 2.63 18.27
CA LEU A 209 3.13 2.04 18.16
C LEU A 209 3.13 0.74 17.33
N LEU A 210 3.88 0.70 16.22
CA LEU A 210 4.02 -0.51 15.40
C LEU A 210 4.67 -1.67 16.16
N LEU A 211 5.69 -1.41 16.98
CA LEU A 211 6.28 -2.44 17.84
C LEU A 211 5.24 -3.00 18.83
N ILE A 212 4.44 -2.13 19.46
CA ILE A 212 3.35 -2.56 20.35
C ILE A 212 2.35 -3.43 19.59
N GLN A 213 1.93 -3.01 18.38
CA GLN A 213 0.98 -3.78 17.59
C GLN A 213 1.55 -5.12 17.13
N CYS A 214 2.85 -5.20 16.82
CA CYS A 214 3.50 -6.49 16.52
C CYS A 214 3.37 -7.47 17.70
N ILE A 215 3.46 -6.99 18.94
CA ILE A 215 3.24 -7.83 20.13
C ILE A 215 1.75 -8.18 20.26
N LEU A 216 0.87 -7.17 20.32
CA LEU A 216 -0.54 -7.39 20.65
C LEU A 216 -1.28 -8.21 19.58
N LEU A 217 -1.12 -7.86 18.30
CA LEU A 217 -1.82 -8.53 17.20
C LEU A 217 -1.30 -9.94 16.92
N LEU A 218 -0.02 -10.19 17.22
CA LEU A 218 0.61 -11.47 16.93
C LEU A 218 0.81 -12.32 18.19
N SER A 219 0.34 -11.91 19.36
CA SER A 219 0.36 -12.78 20.53
C SER A 219 -0.62 -13.95 20.38
N PRO A 220 -0.31 -15.13 20.95
CA PRO A 220 -1.30 -16.18 21.12
C PRO A 220 -2.38 -15.73 22.12
N PRO A 221 -3.61 -16.27 22.04
CA PRO A 221 -4.64 -16.02 23.04
C PRO A 221 -4.17 -16.39 24.44
N LEU A 222 -4.51 -15.59 25.45
CA LEU A 222 -4.15 -15.85 26.85
C LEU A 222 -4.89 -17.06 27.44
N ASP A 223 -6.07 -17.37 26.92
CA ASP A 223 -6.88 -18.52 27.32
C ASP A 223 -7.36 -19.27 26.07
N PRO A 224 -6.77 -20.43 25.77
CA PRO A 224 -7.19 -21.26 24.63
C PRO A 224 -8.54 -21.95 24.85
N SER A 225 -9.09 -21.96 26.07
CA SER A 225 -10.22 -22.81 26.45
C SER A 225 -11.59 -22.16 26.29
N ASP A 226 -11.67 -20.83 26.13
CA ASP A 226 -12.90 -20.10 25.79
C ASP A 226 -12.77 -19.34 24.47
N PRO A 227 -12.99 -20.00 23.32
CA PRO A 227 -12.97 -19.35 22.02
C PRO A 227 -14.16 -18.39 21.82
N THR A 228 -15.24 -18.48 22.61
CA THR A 228 -16.52 -17.81 22.32
C THR A 228 -16.65 -16.40 22.92
N ALA A 229 -16.08 -16.13 24.09
CA ALA A 229 -16.17 -14.83 24.74
C ALA A 229 -15.35 -13.71 24.04
N THR A 230 -14.41 -14.07 23.17
CA THR A 230 -13.46 -13.14 22.54
C THR A 230 -13.94 -12.61 21.18
N HIS A 231 -14.85 -13.30 20.48
CA HIS A 231 -15.05 -13.07 19.04
C HIS A 231 -15.60 -11.68 18.65
N GLN A 232 -16.60 -11.12 19.36
CA GLN A 232 -17.17 -9.81 18.97
C GLN A 232 -16.27 -8.64 19.36
N GLN A 233 -15.80 -8.61 20.61
CA GLN A 233 -14.96 -7.52 21.12
C GLN A 233 -13.58 -7.51 20.47
N ASP A 234 -13.04 -8.69 20.13
CA ASP A 234 -11.85 -8.78 19.29
C ASP A 234 -12.13 -8.24 17.89
N THR A 235 -13.25 -8.61 17.24
CA THR A 235 -13.53 -8.15 15.87
C THR A 235 -13.63 -6.62 15.76
N GLU A 236 -14.29 -5.94 16.71
CA GLU A 236 -14.34 -4.48 16.73
C GLU A 236 -12.97 -3.84 16.98
N TYR A 237 -12.22 -4.40 17.94
CA TYR A 237 -10.84 -3.96 18.19
C TYR A 237 -9.98 -4.14 16.94
N GLN A 238 -10.13 -5.25 16.22
CA GLN A 238 -9.40 -5.55 14.99
C GLN A 238 -9.65 -4.54 13.87
N GLU A 239 -10.91 -4.19 13.62
CA GLU A 239 -11.24 -3.17 12.62
C GLU A 239 -10.68 -1.81 13.01
N SER A 240 -10.77 -1.44 14.29
CA SER A 240 -10.21 -0.18 14.78
C SER A 240 -8.68 -0.11 14.60
N ILE A 241 -7.96 -1.21 14.84
CA ILE A 241 -6.51 -1.28 14.66
C ILE A 241 -6.13 -1.30 13.17
N SER A 242 -6.90 -2.01 12.34
CA SER A 242 -6.76 -2.04 10.89
C SER A 242 -6.88 -0.64 10.29
N GLU A 243 -7.91 0.11 10.69
CA GLU A 243 -8.12 1.50 10.29
C GLU A 243 -7.03 2.42 10.84
N MET A 244 -6.63 2.24 12.10
CA MET A 244 -5.53 3.00 12.71
C MET A 244 -4.21 2.84 11.93
N LEU A 245 -3.84 1.61 11.56
CA LEU A 245 -2.60 1.34 10.81
C LEU A 245 -2.66 1.95 9.40
N LEU A 246 -3.81 1.91 8.74
CA LEU A 246 -4.04 2.58 7.45
C LEU A 246 -3.82 4.09 7.56
N ASN A 247 -4.50 4.71 8.53
CA ASN A 247 -4.43 6.15 8.77
C ASN A 247 -3.02 6.60 9.17
N LEU A 248 -2.31 5.77 9.95
CA LEU A 248 -0.92 6.02 10.32
C LEU A 248 -0.02 6.08 9.08
N GLY A 249 -0.12 5.10 8.18
CA GLY A 249 0.68 5.07 6.95
C GLY A 249 0.37 6.24 6.02
N HIS A 250 -0.90 6.58 5.85
CA HIS A 250 -1.33 7.75 5.06
C HIS A 250 -0.79 9.05 5.65
N ARG A 251 -0.86 9.20 6.97
CA ARG A 251 -0.37 10.41 7.64
C ARG A 251 1.14 10.55 7.53
N LEU A 252 1.90 9.47 7.74
CA LEU A 252 3.35 9.49 7.57
C LEU A 252 3.73 9.89 6.15
N TRP A 253 3.00 9.43 5.14
CA TRP A 253 3.21 9.83 3.75
C TRP A 253 2.88 11.31 3.50
N VAL A 254 1.69 11.76 3.91
CA VAL A 254 1.22 13.13 3.65
C VAL A 254 2.05 14.17 4.39
N GLN A 255 2.50 13.87 5.62
CA GLN A 255 3.28 14.80 6.43
C GLN A 255 4.79 14.66 6.23
N ALA A 256 5.25 13.71 5.41
CA ALA A 256 6.67 13.52 5.14
C ALA A 256 7.28 14.83 4.59
N PRO A 257 8.43 15.27 5.12
CA PRO A 257 9.08 16.47 4.62
C PRO A 257 9.51 16.27 3.17
N VAL A 258 9.13 17.21 2.30
CA VAL A 258 9.54 17.23 0.89
C VAL A 258 11.03 17.58 0.75
N GLN A 259 11.55 18.34 1.70
CA GLN A 259 12.95 18.74 1.79
C GLN A 259 13.46 18.46 3.20
N LEU A 260 14.65 17.86 3.28
CA LEU A 260 15.33 17.63 4.54
C LEU A 260 16.30 18.78 4.85
N PRO A 261 16.59 19.05 6.13
CA PRO A 261 17.57 20.07 6.50
C PRO A 261 18.92 19.80 5.85
N ALA A 262 19.53 20.83 5.26
CA ALA A 262 20.87 20.74 4.66
C ALA A 262 21.99 20.41 5.66
N THR A 263 21.69 20.51 6.97
CA THR A 263 22.59 20.12 8.06
C THR A 263 22.72 18.61 8.23
N LEU A 264 21.85 17.81 7.61
CA LEU A 264 21.97 16.35 7.63
C LEU A 264 23.01 15.88 6.63
N SER A 265 23.87 14.95 7.05
CA SER A 265 24.74 14.22 6.12
C SER A 265 23.89 13.40 5.13
N PRO A 266 24.41 13.10 3.93
CA PRO A 266 23.70 12.26 2.94
C PRO A 266 23.20 10.94 3.53
N ARG A 267 24.03 10.27 4.35
CA ARG A 267 23.65 9.04 5.05
C ARG A 267 22.47 9.24 6.00
N ARG A 268 22.52 10.27 6.85
CA ARG A 268 21.42 10.55 7.80
C ARG A 268 20.13 10.94 7.08
N ALA A 269 20.23 11.72 6.01
CA ALA A 269 19.08 12.08 5.17
C ALA A 269 18.45 10.83 4.52
N TRP A 270 19.28 9.92 3.99
CA TRP A 270 18.84 8.65 3.44
C TRP A 270 18.20 7.75 4.50
N LEU A 271 18.85 7.57 5.66
CA LEU A 271 18.33 6.78 6.78
C LEU A 271 16.98 7.30 7.26
N PHE A 272 16.81 8.62 7.34
CA PHE A 272 15.55 9.24 7.70
C PHE A 272 14.46 8.89 6.67
N ALA A 273 14.74 9.11 5.38
CA ALA A 273 13.79 8.83 4.32
C ALA A 273 13.41 7.34 4.24
N GLU A 274 14.38 6.44 4.39
CA GLU A 274 14.16 5.00 4.48
C GLU A 274 13.39 4.61 5.73
N SER A 275 13.68 5.20 6.89
CA SER A 275 12.94 4.92 8.12
C SER A 275 11.45 5.23 7.95
N VAL A 276 11.10 6.33 7.26
CA VAL A 276 9.71 6.66 6.91
C VAL A 276 9.11 5.61 5.99
N ARG A 277 9.74 5.34 4.84
CA ARG A 277 9.24 4.37 3.85
C ARG A 277 9.05 2.99 4.46
N ARG A 278 10.04 2.48 5.18
CA ARG A 278 10.01 1.16 5.82
C ARG A 278 9.00 1.10 6.97
N THR A 279 8.80 2.18 7.72
CA THR A 279 7.74 2.26 8.74
C THR A 279 6.34 2.14 8.10
N ILE A 280 6.09 2.84 7.00
CA ILE A 280 4.83 2.72 6.25
C ILE A 280 4.66 1.27 5.76
N ILE A 281 5.67 0.72 5.08
CA ILE A 281 5.65 -0.64 4.55
C ILE A 281 5.36 -1.66 5.64
N VAL A 282 6.08 -1.61 6.77
CA VAL A 282 5.88 -2.54 7.90
C VAL A 282 4.50 -2.39 8.52
N GLY A 283 3.94 -1.17 8.62
CA GLY A 283 2.57 -0.96 9.10
C GLY A 283 1.52 -1.64 8.23
N PHE A 284 1.66 -1.55 6.90
CA PHE A 284 0.77 -2.23 5.97
C PHE A 284 1.01 -3.74 5.90
N MET A 285 2.26 -4.19 6.07
CA MET A 285 2.56 -5.61 6.23
C MET A 285 1.85 -6.15 7.48
N LEU A 286 1.92 -5.46 8.63
CA LEU A 286 1.30 -5.90 9.87
C LEU A 286 -0.21 -6.05 9.70
N ARG A 287 -0.85 -5.03 9.12
CA ARG A 287 -2.27 -5.05 8.79
C ARG A 287 -2.63 -6.24 7.89
N SER A 288 -1.82 -6.50 6.86
CA SER A 288 -2.03 -7.61 5.92
C SER A 288 -1.84 -8.98 6.58
N VAL A 289 -0.78 -9.15 7.36
CA VAL A 289 -0.43 -10.39 8.07
C VAL A 289 -1.51 -10.73 9.09
N TYR A 290 -1.99 -9.72 9.82
CA TYR A 290 -3.06 -9.92 10.76
C TYR A 290 -4.37 -10.35 10.08
N SER A 291 -4.77 -9.68 8.98
CA SER A 291 -5.93 -10.08 8.19
C SER A 291 -5.80 -11.50 7.62
N LEU A 292 -4.61 -11.87 7.13
CA LEU A 292 -4.34 -13.23 6.67
C LEU A 292 -4.45 -14.26 7.80
N ARG A 293 -3.97 -13.94 9.00
CA ARG A 293 -4.07 -14.80 10.18
C ARG A 293 -5.52 -15.04 10.59
N THR A 294 -6.37 -14.01 10.57
CA THR A 294 -7.72 -14.09 11.13
C THR A 294 -8.79 -14.43 10.09
N ARG A 295 -8.61 -14.01 8.83
CA ARG A 295 -9.59 -14.13 7.74
C ARG A 295 -9.12 -14.95 6.56
N ASN A 296 -7.86 -15.39 6.55
CA ASN A 296 -7.23 -16.10 5.43
C ASN A 296 -7.15 -15.31 4.10
N TYR A 297 -7.36 -13.98 4.16
CA TYR A 297 -7.13 -13.07 3.04
C TYR A 297 -6.63 -11.71 3.54
N SER A 298 -6.05 -10.93 2.64
CA SER A 298 -5.72 -9.53 2.84
C SER A 298 -6.19 -8.73 1.62
N VAL A 299 -6.50 -7.46 1.82
CA VAL A 299 -6.81 -6.54 0.71
C VAL A 299 -5.52 -5.93 0.19
N ARG A 300 -5.34 -5.95 -1.14
CA ARG A 300 -4.24 -5.27 -1.80
C ARG A 300 -4.43 -3.76 -1.68
N THR A 301 -3.36 -3.05 -1.35
CA THR A 301 -3.37 -1.60 -1.19
C THR A 301 -2.50 -0.95 -2.28
N PRO A 302 -3.08 -0.46 -3.39
CA PRO A 302 -2.31 0.15 -4.49
C PRO A 302 -1.41 1.32 -4.06
N PHE A 303 -1.81 2.05 -3.01
CA PHE A 303 -0.97 3.08 -2.38
C PHE A 303 0.39 2.53 -1.95
N VAL A 304 0.43 1.35 -1.33
CA VAL A 304 1.66 0.71 -0.84
C VAL A 304 2.51 0.19 -2.01
N ASP A 305 1.86 -0.37 -3.02
CA ASP A 305 2.52 -0.85 -4.24
C ASP A 305 3.27 0.27 -4.98
N ALA A 306 2.72 1.48 -4.93
CA ALA A 306 3.28 2.68 -5.57
C ALA A 306 4.34 3.40 -4.71
N LEU A 307 4.56 2.98 -3.46
CA LEU A 307 5.55 3.63 -2.59
C LEU A 307 6.94 3.54 -3.23
N PRO A 308 7.70 4.64 -3.24
CA PRO A 308 9.09 4.60 -3.64
C PRO A 308 9.88 3.72 -2.67
N PHE A 309 10.84 2.96 -3.18
CA PHE A 309 11.65 2.01 -2.43
C PHE A 309 13.08 2.03 -2.98
N ASP A 310 14.07 2.15 -2.11
CA ASP A 310 15.48 2.09 -2.49
C ASP A 310 15.94 0.63 -2.56
N VAL A 311 16.41 0.18 -3.74
CA VAL A 311 16.85 -1.20 -3.95
C VAL A 311 18.14 -1.55 -3.20
N ARG A 312 18.89 -0.56 -2.74
CA ARG A 312 20.17 -0.73 -2.03
C ARG A 312 19.94 -1.07 -0.56
N THR A 313 19.21 -2.15 -0.30
CA THR A 313 18.78 -2.50 1.06
C THR A 313 19.94 -2.77 2.02
N GLY A 314 21.10 -3.19 1.50
CA GLY A 314 22.32 -3.43 2.27
C GLY A 314 22.90 -2.18 2.95
N LEU A 315 22.62 -0.98 2.44
CA LEU A 315 23.05 0.28 3.06
C LEU A 315 22.42 0.51 4.44
N TRP A 316 21.33 -0.21 4.76
CA TRP A 316 20.72 -0.16 6.08
C TRP A 316 21.58 -0.81 7.17
N ASP A 317 22.41 -1.77 6.80
CA ASP A 317 23.26 -2.52 7.72
C ASP A 317 24.74 -2.19 7.57
N ALA A 318 25.10 -1.34 6.60
CA ALA A 318 26.44 -0.81 6.46
C ALA A 318 26.83 0.01 7.71
N ALA A 319 27.96 -0.37 8.32
CA ALA A 319 28.59 0.41 9.38
C ALA A 319 29.00 1.80 8.83
N ASP A 320 29.09 2.78 9.70
CA ASP A 320 29.85 4.00 9.37
C ASP A 320 31.30 3.56 9.13
N GLU A 321 31.82 3.78 7.92
CA GLU A 321 33.27 3.71 7.72
C GLU A 321 33.89 4.79 8.61
N GLU A 322 34.69 4.36 9.58
CA GLU A 322 35.48 5.26 10.43
C GLU A 322 36.29 6.21 9.53
N PRO A 323 36.22 7.54 9.72
CA PRO A 323 36.92 8.52 8.90
C PRO A 323 38.41 8.57 9.28
N GLY A 324 39.16 7.49 9.06
CA GLY A 324 40.53 7.41 9.54
C GLY A 324 41.43 6.26 9.05
N ILE A 325 41.00 5.41 8.12
CA ILE A 325 41.93 4.47 7.47
C ILE A 325 41.94 4.77 5.98
N ASP A 326 43.02 5.43 5.57
CA ASP A 326 43.47 5.62 4.20
C ASP A 326 43.91 4.24 3.64
N THR A 327 42.98 3.28 3.52
CA THR A 327 43.22 2.14 2.64
C THR A 327 43.03 2.68 1.23
N GLY A 328 44.16 3.01 0.58
CA GLY A 328 44.28 3.67 -0.73
C GLY A 328 43.63 2.99 -1.94
N PHE A 329 42.36 2.62 -1.84
CA PHE A 329 41.45 2.29 -2.92
C PHE A 329 40.14 3.04 -2.63
N GLY A 330 39.67 3.85 -3.58
CA GLY A 330 38.57 4.81 -3.45
C GLY A 330 37.16 4.22 -3.19
N ALA A 331 37.00 3.34 -2.20
CA ALA A 331 35.78 2.61 -1.89
C ALA A 331 34.66 3.46 -1.28
N GLY A 332 35.00 4.55 -0.56
CA GLY A 332 34.00 5.38 0.12
C GLY A 332 33.02 6.11 -0.81
N ASN A 333 33.42 6.35 -2.06
CA ASN A 333 32.57 6.97 -3.09
C ASN A 333 31.85 5.93 -3.97
N GLU A 334 32.22 4.65 -3.88
CA GLU A 334 31.63 3.55 -4.67
C GLU A 334 30.42 2.91 -3.97
N LEU A 335 30.39 2.88 -2.63
CA LEU A 335 29.26 2.33 -1.86
C LEU A 335 27.98 3.17 -2.01
N TRP A 336 28.14 4.49 -2.12
CA TRP A 336 27.12 5.46 -2.49
C TRP A 336 27.16 5.76 -3.99
N GLY A 337 27.31 4.73 -4.83
CA GLY A 337 27.27 4.85 -6.29
C GLY A 337 26.05 5.64 -6.78
N SER A 338 26.07 6.05 -8.06
CA SER A 338 25.05 6.93 -8.66
C SER A 338 23.64 6.58 -8.19
N SER A 339 22.96 7.56 -7.58
CA SER A 339 21.56 7.42 -7.12
C SER A 339 20.58 7.24 -8.27
N GLU A 340 21.05 7.35 -9.52
CA GLU A 340 20.28 7.18 -10.73
C GLU A 340 19.81 5.72 -10.87
N GLY A 341 18.49 5.52 -10.85
CA GLY A 341 17.86 4.20 -10.93
C GLY A 341 17.78 3.42 -9.61
N ALA A 342 18.26 3.96 -8.49
CA ALA A 342 18.19 3.27 -7.19
C ALA A 342 16.76 3.21 -6.60
N MET A 343 15.89 4.16 -6.99
CA MET A 343 14.52 4.24 -6.51
C MET A 343 13.55 3.59 -7.50
N VAL A 344 12.79 2.61 -7.03
CA VAL A 344 11.72 1.95 -7.79
C VAL A 344 10.43 1.93 -6.98
N SER A 345 9.30 1.56 -7.58
CA SER A 345 8.09 1.28 -6.79
C SER A 345 8.26 -0.01 -5.99
N LEU A 346 7.62 -0.13 -4.82
CA LEU A 346 7.63 -1.38 -4.05
C LEU A 346 7.09 -2.57 -4.87
N HIS A 347 6.09 -2.32 -5.72
CA HIS A 347 5.60 -3.31 -6.67
C HIS A 347 6.70 -3.73 -7.66
N GLY A 348 7.45 -2.78 -8.20
CA GLY A 348 8.62 -3.03 -9.06
C GLY A 348 9.68 -3.87 -8.34
N TYR A 349 10.09 -3.45 -7.14
CA TYR A 349 11.09 -4.17 -6.34
C TYR A 349 10.66 -5.60 -6.01
N SER A 350 9.41 -5.80 -5.59
CA SER A 350 8.88 -7.16 -5.34
C SER A 350 8.81 -8.01 -6.61
N GLY A 351 8.63 -7.40 -7.78
CA GLY A 351 8.70 -8.07 -9.09
C GLY A 351 10.13 -8.50 -9.43
N MET A 352 11.13 -7.64 -9.18
CA MET A 352 12.55 -7.98 -9.35
C MET A 352 12.96 -9.15 -8.44
N LEU A 353 12.49 -9.14 -7.18
CA LEU A 353 12.69 -10.24 -6.23
C LEU A 353 12.07 -11.55 -6.73
N GLU A 354 10.84 -11.49 -7.24
CA GLU A 354 10.12 -12.66 -7.79
C GLU A 354 10.78 -13.22 -9.05
N GLN A 355 11.44 -12.37 -9.84
CA GLN A 355 12.17 -12.75 -11.05
C GLN A 355 13.63 -13.14 -10.78
N GLY A 356 14.09 -13.14 -9.52
CA GLY A 356 15.47 -13.49 -9.17
C GLY A 356 16.52 -12.48 -9.64
N GLN A 357 16.12 -11.25 -9.96
CA GLN A 357 17.02 -10.17 -10.41
C GLN A 357 17.77 -9.50 -9.25
N VAL A 358 17.36 -9.76 -8.00
CA VAL A 358 18.00 -9.22 -6.80
C VAL A 358 18.78 -10.35 -6.13
N HIS A 359 20.09 -10.15 -5.98
CA HIS A 359 20.99 -11.07 -5.28
C HIS A 359 21.16 -10.66 -3.81
N GLY A 360 21.63 -11.58 -2.96
CA GLY A 360 21.88 -11.28 -1.54
C GLY A 360 20.62 -10.86 -0.77
N ILE A 361 19.49 -11.53 -1.02
CA ILE A 361 18.18 -11.16 -0.46
C ILE A 361 18.21 -11.28 1.07
N GLY A 362 18.30 -10.13 1.75
CA GLY A 362 18.24 -10.05 3.21
C GLY A 362 16.85 -10.33 3.80
N ALA A 363 16.77 -10.40 5.13
CA ALA A 363 15.54 -10.76 5.85
C ALA A 363 14.36 -9.83 5.53
N PHE A 364 14.60 -8.51 5.43
CA PHE A 364 13.54 -7.55 5.09
C PHE A 364 13.01 -7.74 3.67
N ALA A 365 13.90 -7.95 2.69
CA ALA A 365 13.52 -8.22 1.31
C ALA A 365 12.73 -9.53 1.19
N GLY A 366 13.09 -10.56 1.97
CA GLY A 366 12.31 -11.77 2.10
C GLY A 366 10.89 -11.54 2.64
N LEU A 367 10.73 -10.66 3.64
CA LEU A 367 9.40 -10.26 4.13
C LEU A 367 8.61 -9.47 3.08
N ILE A 368 9.25 -8.61 2.29
CA ILE A 368 8.60 -7.90 1.18
C ILE A 368 8.09 -8.89 0.13
N LEU A 369 8.93 -9.84 -0.29
CA LEU A 369 8.53 -10.87 -1.26
C LEU A 369 7.33 -11.67 -0.77
N ALA A 370 7.36 -12.12 0.49
CA ALA A 370 6.26 -12.86 1.10
C ALA A 370 4.99 -12.01 1.21
N ALA A 371 5.09 -10.76 1.67
CA ALA A 371 3.95 -9.88 1.88
C ALA A 371 3.32 -9.37 0.58
N CYS A 372 4.10 -9.19 -0.48
CA CYS A 372 3.62 -8.67 -1.77
C CYS A 372 3.24 -9.77 -2.76
N ARG A 373 3.98 -10.89 -2.79
CA ARG A 373 3.85 -11.94 -3.83
C ARG A 373 3.41 -13.30 -3.29
N GLY A 374 3.31 -13.46 -1.97
CA GLY A 374 2.95 -14.74 -1.37
C GLY A 374 3.99 -15.84 -1.59
N LYS A 375 5.27 -15.46 -1.76
CA LYS A 375 6.40 -16.37 -2.03
C LYS A 375 7.51 -16.15 -1.03
N ARG A 376 8.27 -17.19 -0.68
CA ARG A 376 9.50 -17.07 0.10
C ARG A 376 10.71 -17.07 -0.84
N VAL A 377 11.84 -16.60 -0.33
CA VAL A 377 13.11 -16.56 -1.09
C VAL A 377 13.48 -17.95 -1.64
N ALA A 378 13.30 -19.00 -0.83
CA ALA A 378 13.55 -20.39 -1.23
C ALA A 378 12.65 -20.90 -2.36
N ASP A 379 11.49 -20.26 -2.59
CA ASP A 379 10.55 -20.64 -3.64
C ASP A 379 10.91 -20.00 -4.99
N VAL A 380 11.69 -18.91 -4.99
CA VAL A 380 12.16 -18.21 -6.21
C VAL A 380 13.57 -18.68 -6.63
N ALA A 381 14.40 -19.07 -5.68
CA ALA A 381 15.77 -19.54 -5.93
C ALA A 381 15.85 -20.84 -6.77
N ARG A 382 14.76 -21.59 -6.93
CA ARG A 382 14.74 -22.87 -7.69
C ARG A 382 14.63 -22.71 -9.21
N GLY A 383 14.62 -21.49 -9.74
CA GLY A 383 14.41 -21.20 -11.15
C GLY A 383 15.64 -20.89 -11.99
N PHE A 384 16.85 -20.85 -11.40
CA PHE A 384 18.07 -20.45 -12.13
C PHE A 384 19.15 -21.52 -12.06
N PRO A 385 19.84 -21.82 -13.18
CA PRO A 385 20.96 -22.75 -13.19
C PRO A 385 22.03 -22.24 -12.23
N THR A 386 22.48 -23.11 -11.33
CA THR A 386 23.69 -22.89 -10.54
C THR A 386 24.84 -22.54 -11.49
N PRO A 387 25.63 -21.48 -11.22
CA PRO A 387 26.85 -21.26 -12.00
C PRO A 387 27.71 -22.53 -11.92
N PRO A 388 28.34 -22.97 -13.03
CA PRO A 388 29.18 -24.15 -13.00
C PRO A 388 30.29 -23.95 -11.96
N PRO A 389 30.68 -25.00 -11.22
CA PRO A 389 31.77 -24.91 -10.27
C PRO A 389 33.01 -24.40 -11.01
N ALA A 390 33.66 -23.38 -10.44
CA ALA A 390 34.90 -22.82 -10.96
C ALA A 390 35.87 -23.96 -11.23
N SER A 391 36.11 -24.24 -12.50
CA SER A 391 37.10 -25.21 -12.93
C SER A 391 38.44 -24.68 -12.46
N LEU A 392 39.12 -25.45 -11.61
CA LEU A 392 40.52 -25.23 -11.26
C LEU A 392 41.31 -25.06 -12.56
N VAL A 393 41.73 -23.84 -12.84
CA VAL A 393 42.75 -23.57 -13.86
C VAL A 393 44.03 -24.19 -13.30
N VAL A 394 44.35 -25.38 -13.80
CA VAL A 394 45.71 -25.92 -13.72
C VAL A 394 46.52 -25.11 -14.70
N GLU A 395 47.32 -24.18 -14.19
CA GLU A 395 48.41 -23.56 -14.95
C GLU A 395 49.39 -24.68 -15.37
N VAL A 396 49.66 -24.76 -16.68
CA VAL A 396 50.78 -25.51 -17.26
C VAL A 396 51.84 -24.52 -17.68
#